data_AF-A0A4Q9RBQ9-F1
#
_entry.id   AF-A0A4Q9RBQ9-F1
#
_cell.length_a   1.000
_cell.length_b   1.000
_cell.length_c   1.000
_cell.angle_alpha   90.00
_cell.angle_beta   90.00
_cell.angle_gamma   90.00
#
_symmetry.space_group_name_H-M   'P 1'
#
loop_
_entity.id
_entity.type
_entity.pdbx_description
1 polymer ?
#
loop_
_entity_poly.entity_id
_entity_poly.type
_entity_poly.pdbx_seq_one_letter_code
_entity_poly.pdbx_strand_id
1 'polypeptide(L)'
;MKSRVLLSATLLAFSLSANAATEVIALNYRMAADVLPIVQSVLGSEGRVSPYGNQLIVNAPAAKIEEVRALLQQLDTQPKRLLISVDSSEASYRSDRGYGVDGSISAGSGRVEIGRGETDGRDQARIIRRSTDSRGGGTQQVQASEGSPALIQVGQSVPITSSSRGPYGQVYNNTEYRDVTRGFYVTASLSGDIVHIDISSNRDRLSQTQPGVIDIQGADTRVSGRVGEWISIGGSVEESQADQRGIARRYSTQGRDDMTLRVKVDVID
;
A
#
# COMPACT_ATOMS: atom_id res chain seq x y z
N MET A 1 73.17 20.96 24.55
CA MET A 1 72.09 21.77 23.97
C MET A 1 71.75 21.45 22.50
N LYS A 2 72.53 20.63 21.76
CA LYS A 2 72.28 20.34 20.33
C LYS A 2 71.20 19.29 20.05
N SER A 3 71.00 18.32 20.94
CA SER A 3 70.01 17.24 20.77
C SER A 3 68.54 17.70 20.91
N ARG A 4 68.27 18.70 21.75
CA ARG A 4 66.92 19.28 21.91
C ARG A 4 66.45 20.07 20.69
N VAL A 5 67.37 20.71 19.97
CA VAL A 5 67.09 21.47 18.74
C VAL A 5 66.81 20.53 17.57
N LEU A 6 67.52 19.40 17.49
CA LEU A 6 67.26 18.37 16.49
C LEU A 6 65.89 17.71 16.71
N LEU A 7 65.51 17.40 17.96
CA LEU A 7 64.21 16.78 18.24
C LEU A 7 63.03 17.71 17.91
N SER A 8 63.18 19.02 18.14
CA SER A 8 62.14 20.02 17.85
C SER A 8 62.01 20.30 16.36
N ALA A 9 63.10 20.24 15.58
CA ALA A 9 63.05 20.36 14.12
C ALA A 9 62.32 19.18 13.47
N THR A 10 62.50 17.95 13.97
CA THR A 10 61.82 16.75 13.44
C THR A 10 60.31 16.76 13.72
N LEU A 11 59.88 17.27 14.88
CA LEU A 11 58.46 17.45 15.20
C LEU A 11 57.79 18.53 14.33
N LEU A 12 58.50 19.62 13.99
CA LEU A 12 57.97 20.65 13.09
C LEU A 12 57.82 20.12 11.65
N ALA A 13 58.77 19.32 11.17
CA ALA A 13 58.70 18.74 9.83
C ALA A 13 57.54 17.74 9.65
N PHE A 14 57.14 17.03 10.72
CA PHE A 14 55.99 16.13 10.71
C PHE A 14 54.64 16.86 10.74
N SER A 15 54.62 18.12 11.15
CA SER A 15 53.39 18.91 11.30
C SER A 15 52.87 19.49 9.98
N LEU A 16 53.69 19.54 8.93
CA LEU A 16 53.31 20.12 7.62
C LEU A 16 52.58 19.14 6.68
N SER A 17 52.39 17.87 7.07
CA SER A 17 51.79 16.85 6.20
C SER A 17 50.25 16.90 6.14
N ALA A 18 49.60 17.86 6.80
CA ALA A 18 48.15 18.03 6.78
C ALA A 18 47.72 19.02 5.68
N ASN A 19 47.93 18.67 4.41
CA ASN A 19 47.36 19.41 3.28
C ASN A 19 45.88 19.02 3.12
N ALA A 20 44.99 19.75 3.78
CA ALA A 20 43.57 19.65 3.55
C ALA A 20 43.23 20.35 2.21
N ALA A 21 42.90 19.56 1.19
CA ALA A 21 42.40 20.07 -0.07
C ALA A 21 40.88 20.22 0.03
N THR A 22 40.33 21.29 -0.56
CA THR A 22 38.88 21.44 -0.71
C THR A 22 38.52 21.16 -2.15
N GLU A 23 37.71 20.15 -2.39
CA GLU A 23 37.24 19.76 -3.71
C GLU A 23 35.71 19.71 -3.75
N VAL A 24 35.14 20.11 -4.89
CA VAL A 24 33.70 20.04 -5.15
C VAL A 24 33.44 18.84 -6.05
N ILE A 25 32.70 17.86 -5.55
CA ILE A 25 32.30 16.67 -6.30
C ILE A 25 30.82 16.82 -6.66
N ALA A 26 30.50 16.84 -7.95
CA ALA A 26 29.12 16.91 -8.42
C ALA A 26 28.49 15.52 -8.52
N LEU A 27 27.24 15.40 -8.08
CA LEU A 27 26.39 14.21 -8.20
C LEU A 27 25.35 14.44 -9.30
N ASN A 28 25.07 13.39 -10.07
CA ASN A 28 24.18 13.47 -11.24
C ASN A 28 22.80 12.89 -10.94
N TYR A 29 22.73 11.83 -10.14
CA TYR A 29 21.53 11.04 -9.94
C TYR A 29 21.05 10.97 -8.50
N ARG A 30 21.95 11.21 -7.53
CA ARG A 30 21.62 11.23 -6.09
C ARG A 30 21.71 12.62 -5.49
N MET A 31 20.86 12.89 -4.50
CA MET A 31 20.93 14.12 -3.72
C MET A 31 22.12 14.06 -2.76
N ALA A 32 22.82 15.19 -2.58
CA ALA A 32 23.93 15.29 -1.64
C ALA A 32 23.50 14.90 -0.22
N ALA A 33 22.25 15.17 0.16
CA ALA A 33 21.69 14.82 1.47
C ALA A 33 21.63 13.31 1.73
N ASP A 34 21.36 12.49 0.71
CA ASP A 34 21.19 11.04 0.86
C ASP A 34 22.54 10.33 1.01
N VAL A 35 23.58 10.85 0.36
CA VAL A 35 24.93 10.26 0.37
C VAL A 35 25.83 10.85 1.47
N LEU A 36 25.46 12.01 2.03
CA LEU A 36 26.26 12.68 3.05
C LEU A 36 26.58 11.80 4.27
N PRO A 37 25.65 11.03 4.86
CA PRO A 37 25.96 10.19 6.03
C PRO A 37 27.00 9.11 5.71
N ILE A 38 26.95 8.56 4.51
CA ILE A 38 27.87 7.51 4.04
C ILE A 38 29.27 8.11 3.86
N VAL A 39 29.35 9.24 3.15
CA VAL A 39 30.61 9.95 2.91
C VAL A 39 31.22 10.45 4.22
N GLN A 40 30.40 10.95 5.14
CA GLN A 40 30.84 11.40 6.46
C GLN A 40 31.40 10.24 7.31
N SER A 41 30.81 9.04 7.22
CA SER A 41 31.36 7.85 7.88
C SER A 41 32.73 7.44 7.34
N VAL A 42 32.99 7.63 6.04
CA VAL A 42 34.28 7.30 5.41
C VAL A 42 35.35 8.35 5.72
N LEU A 43 34.96 9.62 5.78
CA LEU A 43 35.85 10.72 6.15
C LEU A 43 36.16 10.76 7.65
N GLY A 44 35.27 10.25 8.49
CA GLY A 44 35.44 10.21 9.94
C GLY A 44 35.78 11.59 10.51
N SER A 45 36.86 11.66 11.30
CA SER A 45 37.43 12.91 11.83
C SER A 45 38.48 13.55 10.92
N GLU A 46 38.87 12.89 9.83
CA GLU A 46 39.97 13.30 8.95
C GLU A 46 39.54 14.27 7.84
N GLY A 47 38.25 14.59 7.76
CA GLY A 47 37.72 15.55 6.81
C GLY A 47 36.31 16.03 7.15
N ARG A 48 35.89 17.12 6.49
CA ARG A 48 34.54 17.67 6.58
C ARG A 48 33.87 17.58 5.21
N VAL A 49 32.63 17.14 5.20
CA VAL A 49 31.77 17.19 4.02
C VAL A 49 30.60 18.14 4.27
N SER A 50 30.22 18.91 3.27
CA SER A 50 29.05 19.79 3.32
C SER A 50 28.23 19.65 2.03
N PRO A 51 26.90 19.52 2.12
CA PRO A 51 26.04 19.38 0.96
C PRO A 51 25.78 20.76 0.35
N TYR A 52 25.84 20.86 -0.97
CA TYR A 52 25.48 22.06 -1.72
C TYR A 52 24.66 21.67 -2.95
N GLY A 53 23.33 21.62 -2.79
CA GLY A 53 22.42 21.16 -3.85
C GLY A 53 22.69 19.70 -4.22
N ASN A 54 23.11 19.46 -5.47
CA ASN A 54 23.56 18.15 -5.96
C ASN A 54 25.09 17.97 -5.86
N GLN A 55 25.82 18.85 -5.16
CA GLN A 55 27.27 18.79 -5.03
C GLN A 55 27.65 18.50 -3.58
N LEU A 56 28.78 17.83 -3.39
CA LEU A 56 29.43 17.65 -2.11
C LEU A 56 30.72 18.47 -2.09
N ILE A 57 30.82 19.37 -1.12
CA ILE A 57 32.05 20.09 -0.82
C ILE A 57 32.81 19.25 0.20
N VAL A 58 33.93 18.67 -0.21
CA VAL A 58 34.75 17.80 0.63
C VAL A 58 36.06 18.52 0.96
N ASN A 59 36.34 18.65 2.25
CA ASN A 59 37.60 19.16 2.77
C ASN A 59 38.32 18.01 3.49
N ALA A 60 39.37 17.45 2.87
CA ALA A 60 40.10 16.30 3.40
C ALA A 60 41.50 16.19 2.75
N PRO A 61 42.40 15.33 3.26
CA PRO A 61 43.64 14.98 2.57
C PRO A 61 43.36 14.40 1.17
N ALA A 62 44.20 14.69 0.18
CA ALA A 62 43.99 14.27 -1.21
C ALA A 62 43.73 12.76 -1.39
N ALA A 63 44.41 11.91 -0.61
CA ALA A 63 44.20 10.46 -0.64
C ALA A 63 42.77 10.05 -0.24
N LYS A 64 42.16 10.76 0.71
CA LYS A 64 40.78 10.53 1.15
C LYS A 64 39.75 11.08 0.17
N ILE A 65 40.07 12.18 -0.50
CA ILE A 65 39.20 12.72 -1.56
C ILE A 65 39.09 11.73 -2.72
N GLU A 66 40.20 11.12 -3.14
CA GLU A 66 40.18 10.09 -4.19
C GLU A 66 39.40 8.83 -3.75
N GLU A 67 39.51 8.41 -2.49
CA GLU A 67 38.70 7.32 -1.92
C GLU A 67 37.20 7.64 -1.97
N VAL A 68 36.82 8.85 -1.55
CA VAL A 68 35.43 9.34 -1.62
C VAL A 68 34.96 9.43 -3.07
N ARG A 69 35.80 9.91 -4.00
CA ARG A 69 35.44 9.99 -5.43
C ARG A 69 35.19 8.60 -6.02
N ALA A 70 36.05 7.63 -5.73
CA ALA A 70 35.88 6.24 -6.18
C ALA A 70 34.60 5.61 -5.62
N LEU A 71 34.27 5.90 -4.36
CA LEU A 71 33.01 5.46 -3.75
C LEU A 71 31.79 6.11 -4.42
N LEU A 72 31.84 7.42 -4.65
CA LEU A 72 30.74 8.16 -5.27
C LEU A 72 30.48 7.71 -6.70
N GLN A 73 31.50 7.31 -7.46
CA GLN A 73 31.31 6.72 -8.80
C GLN A 73 30.50 5.42 -8.78
N GLN A 74 30.59 4.63 -7.70
CA GLN A 74 29.81 3.40 -7.56
C GLN A 74 28.40 3.65 -7.04
N LEU A 75 28.20 4.73 -6.28
CA LEU A 75 26.91 5.08 -5.71
C LEU A 75 26.05 5.95 -6.64
N ASP A 76 26.64 6.89 -7.37
CA ASP A 76 25.96 7.82 -8.29
C ASP A 76 25.63 7.14 -9.64
N THR A 77 24.87 6.05 -9.56
CA THR A 77 24.36 5.31 -10.71
C THR A 77 23.00 5.84 -11.15
N GLN A 78 22.73 5.76 -12.46
CA GLN A 78 21.45 6.18 -13.03
C GLN A 78 20.31 5.29 -12.51
N PRO A 79 19.28 5.84 -11.86
CA PRO A 79 18.12 5.06 -11.41
C PRO A 79 17.35 4.56 -12.62
N LYS A 80 16.96 3.28 -12.57
CA LYS A 80 16.11 2.71 -13.61
C LYS A 80 14.68 3.21 -13.46
N ARG A 81 13.97 3.36 -14.57
CA ARG A 81 12.55 3.69 -14.55
C ARG A 81 11.75 2.38 -14.48
N LEU A 82 10.79 2.33 -13.57
CA LEU A 82 10.00 1.14 -13.26
C LEU A 82 8.54 1.39 -13.60
N LEU A 83 7.91 0.43 -14.27
CA LEU A 83 6.47 0.34 -14.44
C LEU A 83 5.93 -0.67 -13.42
N ILE A 84 5.16 -0.18 -12.46
CA ILE A 84 4.61 -0.99 -11.38
C ILE A 84 3.13 -1.23 -11.70
N SER A 85 2.79 -2.48 -11.95
CA SER A 85 1.43 -2.94 -12.22
C SER A 85 0.90 -3.69 -11.01
N VAL A 86 -0.23 -3.25 -10.47
CA VAL A 86 -0.92 -3.92 -9.36
C VAL A 86 -2.23 -4.45 -9.87
N ASP A 87 -2.40 -5.77 -9.79
CA ASP A 87 -3.63 -6.45 -10.11
C ASP A 87 -4.35 -6.82 -8.82
N SER A 88 -5.53 -6.24 -8.65
CA SER A 88 -6.45 -6.59 -7.57
C SER A 88 -7.63 -7.31 -8.20
N SER A 89 -7.73 -8.62 -8.01
CA SER A 89 -8.90 -9.38 -8.43
C SER A 89 -9.72 -9.75 -7.19
N GLU A 90 -11.00 -9.40 -7.25
CA GLU A 90 -12.00 -9.74 -6.24
C GLU A 90 -13.02 -10.68 -6.91
N ALA A 91 -13.14 -11.88 -6.36
CA ALA A 91 -14.19 -12.81 -6.73
C ALA A 91 -15.14 -12.94 -5.54
N SER A 92 -16.26 -12.23 -5.62
CA SER A 92 -17.35 -12.35 -4.67
C SER A 92 -18.40 -13.32 -5.23
N TYR A 93 -18.49 -14.52 -4.66
CA TYR A 93 -19.51 -15.50 -5.01
C TYR A 93 -20.60 -15.51 -3.93
N ARG A 94 -21.77 -14.96 -4.26
CA ARG A 94 -22.95 -15.01 -3.38
C ARG A 94 -24.01 -15.94 -3.98
N SER A 95 -24.24 -17.06 -3.31
CA SER A 95 -25.28 -18.04 -3.66
C SER A 95 -26.39 -17.99 -2.62
N ASP A 96 -27.50 -17.31 -2.93
CA ASP A 96 -28.72 -17.38 -2.12
C ASP A 96 -29.52 -18.63 -2.49
N ARG A 97 -29.38 -19.70 -1.69
CA ARG A 97 -30.15 -20.94 -1.86
C ARG A 97 -31.15 -21.07 -0.71
N GLY A 98 -32.30 -20.43 -0.85
CA GLY A 98 -33.41 -20.55 0.11
C GLY A 98 -34.17 -21.86 -0.11
N TYR A 99 -34.25 -22.70 0.93
CA TYR A 99 -35.18 -23.82 0.98
C TYR A 99 -36.37 -23.41 1.85
N GLY A 100 -37.48 -23.05 1.21
CA GLY A 100 -38.77 -22.95 1.89
C GLY A 100 -39.28 -24.36 2.16
N VAL A 101 -39.30 -24.77 3.42
CA VAL A 101 -40.09 -25.93 3.87
C VAL A 101 -41.31 -25.34 4.55
N ASP A 102 -42.40 -25.22 3.79
CA ASP A 102 -43.70 -24.85 4.32
C ASP A 102 -44.22 -26.04 5.15
N GLY A 103 -43.93 -26.03 6.45
CA GLY A 103 -44.44 -27.02 7.38
C GLY A 103 -45.86 -26.65 7.80
N SER A 104 -46.88 -27.20 7.15
CA SER A 104 -48.25 -27.10 7.66
C SER A 104 -48.44 -28.12 8.79
N ILE A 105 -48.39 -27.68 10.05
CA ILE A 105 -48.86 -28.48 11.17
C ILE A 105 -50.40 -28.47 11.15
N SER A 106 -50.99 -29.62 10.84
CA SER A 106 -52.41 -29.90 11.08
C SER A 106 -52.56 -30.40 12.51
N ALA A 107 -52.70 -29.47 13.47
CA ALA A 107 -53.30 -29.76 14.77
C ALA A 107 -54.75 -29.28 14.74
N GLY A 108 -55.66 -30.06 15.30
CA GLY A 108 -57.10 -29.79 15.27
C GLY A 108 -57.45 -28.32 15.60
N SER A 109 -58.37 -27.78 14.80
CA SER A 109 -59.06 -26.50 14.97
C SER A 109 -58.18 -25.27 15.28
N GLY A 110 -57.52 -24.74 14.26
CA GLY A 110 -56.99 -23.37 14.25
C GLY A 110 -55.98 -23.16 13.13
N ARG A 111 -56.40 -22.55 12.01
CA ARG A 111 -55.50 -22.16 10.92
C ARG A 111 -55.17 -20.68 11.04
N VAL A 112 -53.92 -20.37 11.38
CA VAL A 112 -53.34 -19.04 11.25
C VAL A 112 -52.57 -19.00 9.94
N GLU A 113 -52.97 -18.08 9.06
CA GLU A 113 -52.45 -17.92 7.71
C GLU A 113 -51.48 -16.72 7.69
N ILE A 114 -50.22 -16.95 7.36
CA ILE A 114 -49.19 -15.89 7.29
C ILE A 114 -48.49 -15.94 5.93
N GLY A 115 -48.92 -15.08 5.01
CA GLY A 115 -48.16 -14.74 3.80
C GLY A 115 -49.01 -14.48 2.56
N ARG A 116 -49.37 -13.21 2.35
CA ARG A 116 -50.14 -12.69 1.21
C ARG A 116 -49.63 -13.15 -0.15
N GLY A 117 -50.56 -13.64 -0.98
CA GLY A 117 -50.42 -13.76 -2.43
C GLY A 117 -51.30 -14.85 -3.02
N GLU A 118 -52.61 -14.79 -2.80
CA GLU A 118 -53.55 -15.82 -3.26
C GLU A 118 -54.01 -15.50 -4.69
N THR A 119 -53.67 -16.38 -5.64
CA THR A 119 -54.29 -16.44 -6.96
C THR A 119 -54.43 -17.92 -7.32
N ASP A 120 -55.66 -18.42 -7.26
CA ASP A 120 -56.12 -19.67 -7.88
C ASP A 120 -55.58 -21.00 -7.34
N GLY A 121 -55.54 -21.20 -6.02
CA GLY A 121 -55.65 -22.52 -5.37
C GLY A 121 -54.61 -23.59 -5.73
N ARG A 122 -53.45 -23.21 -6.27
CA ARG A 122 -52.33 -24.12 -6.59
C ARG A 122 -51.11 -23.73 -5.76
N ASP A 123 -50.67 -24.66 -4.92
CA ASP A 123 -49.38 -24.54 -4.23
C ASP A 123 -48.26 -24.50 -5.27
N GLN A 124 -47.77 -23.30 -5.54
CA GLN A 124 -46.67 -23.05 -6.46
C GLN A 124 -45.41 -22.77 -5.66
N ALA A 125 -44.58 -23.81 -5.50
CA ALA A 125 -43.25 -23.68 -4.92
C ALA A 125 -42.35 -22.88 -5.89
N ARG A 126 -42.23 -21.56 -5.65
CA ARG A 126 -41.34 -20.70 -6.44
C ARG A 126 -39.93 -20.70 -5.85
N ILE A 127 -39.03 -21.47 -6.45
CA ILE A 127 -37.60 -21.39 -6.14
C ILE A 127 -37.02 -20.13 -6.78
N ILE A 128 -36.78 -19.09 -5.99
CA ILE A 128 -36.06 -17.89 -6.45
C ILE A 128 -34.56 -18.15 -6.29
N ARG A 129 -33.85 -18.30 -7.41
CA ARG A 129 -32.39 -18.30 -7.44
C ARG A 129 -31.92 -16.89 -7.79
N ARG A 130 -31.22 -16.23 -6.86
CA ARG A 130 -30.48 -14.99 -7.14
C ARG A 130 -29.00 -15.34 -7.09
N SER A 131 -28.31 -15.14 -8.20
CA SER A 131 -26.85 -15.17 -8.29
C SER A 131 -26.39 -13.76 -8.59
N THR A 132 -25.50 -13.23 -7.76
CA THR A 132 -24.87 -11.94 -7.98
C THR A 132 -23.39 -12.20 -8.23
N ASP A 133 -22.95 -12.03 -9.47
CA ASP A 133 -21.54 -12.09 -9.86
C ASP A 133 -21.00 -10.66 -9.94
N SER A 134 -20.33 -10.19 -8.89
CA SER A 134 -19.62 -8.91 -8.88
C SER A 134 -18.14 -9.12 -9.22
N ARG A 135 -17.71 -8.66 -10.39
CA ARG A 135 -16.28 -8.63 -10.77
C ARG A 135 -15.74 -7.23 -10.47
N GLY A 136 -15.20 -7.05 -9.27
CA GLY A 136 -14.66 -5.77 -8.77
C GLY A 136 -13.15 -5.59 -8.98
N GLY A 137 -12.55 -6.34 -9.90
CA GLY A 137 -11.11 -6.38 -10.12
C GLY A 137 -10.61 -5.50 -11.27
N GLY A 138 -9.37 -5.03 -11.17
CA GLY A 138 -8.70 -4.26 -12.21
C GLY A 138 -7.20 -4.16 -12.01
N THR A 139 -6.46 -4.02 -13.11
CA THR A 139 -5.03 -3.76 -13.10
C THR A 139 -4.79 -2.25 -13.15
N GLN A 140 -4.09 -1.73 -12.16
CA GLN A 140 -3.67 -0.34 -12.08
C GLN A 140 -2.17 -0.26 -12.30
N GLN A 141 -1.68 0.81 -12.94
CA GLN A 141 -0.27 0.95 -13.27
C GLN A 141 0.23 2.33 -12.88
N VAL A 142 1.46 2.40 -12.39
CA VAL A 142 2.16 3.65 -12.08
C VAL A 142 3.62 3.54 -12.51
N GLN A 143 4.18 4.63 -13.02
CA GLN A 143 5.60 4.72 -13.35
C GLN A 143 6.34 5.47 -12.25
N ALA A 144 7.50 4.96 -11.86
CA ALA A 144 8.33 5.59 -10.84
C ALA A 144 9.81 5.30 -11.09
N SER A 145 10.68 6.20 -10.62
CA SER A 145 12.10 5.93 -10.56
C SER A 145 12.39 4.92 -9.46
N GLU A 146 13.40 4.08 -9.67
CA GLU A 146 13.88 3.13 -8.67
C GLU A 146 14.15 3.82 -7.32
N GLY A 147 13.66 3.23 -6.24
CA GLY A 147 13.78 3.75 -4.87
C GLY A 147 12.89 4.95 -4.54
N SER A 148 12.12 5.48 -5.51
CA SER A 148 11.22 6.60 -5.30
C SER A 148 9.78 6.13 -5.04
N PRO A 149 9.07 6.76 -4.08
CA PRO A 149 7.69 6.39 -3.79
C PRO A 149 6.74 6.87 -4.90
N ALA A 150 5.72 6.07 -5.18
CA ALA A 150 4.69 6.33 -6.17
C ALA A 150 3.31 6.09 -5.58
N LEU A 151 2.37 7.01 -5.83
CA LEU A 151 0.98 6.91 -5.40
C LEU A 151 0.05 7.08 -6.59
N ILE A 152 -0.87 6.14 -6.76
CA ILE A 152 -2.04 6.31 -7.62
C ILE A 152 -3.29 6.11 -6.79
N GLN A 153 -4.15 7.12 -6.77
CA GLN A 153 -5.38 7.11 -5.99
C GLN A 153 -6.50 7.73 -6.83
N VAL A 154 -7.62 7.03 -6.91
CA VAL A 154 -8.84 7.50 -7.56
C VAL A 154 -9.99 7.40 -6.56
N GLY A 155 -10.85 8.39 -6.52
CA GLY A 155 -11.90 8.43 -5.51
C GLY A 155 -13.04 9.36 -5.86
N GLN A 156 -14.05 9.35 -5.01
CA GLN A 156 -15.21 10.22 -5.09
C GLN A 156 -15.51 10.78 -3.70
N SER A 157 -15.91 12.05 -3.65
CA SER A 157 -16.38 12.66 -2.40
C SER A 157 -17.88 12.43 -2.28
N VAL A 158 -18.30 11.71 -1.24
CA VAL A 158 -19.71 11.33 -1.05
C VAL A 158 -20.27 12.04 0.19
N PRO A 159 -21.47 12.65 0.11
CA PRO A 159 -22.10 13.29 1.24
C PRO A 159 -22.68 12.23 2.19
N ILE A 160 -22.25 12.24 3.43
CA ILE A 160 -22.79 11.42 4.52
C ILE A 160 -23.66 12.31 5.39
N THR A 161 -24.97 12.05 5.40
CA THR A 161 -25.91 12.75 6.27
C THR A 161 -26.12 11.94 7.55
N SER A 162 -25.84 12.56 8.70
CA SER A 162 -26.16 12.01 10.01
C SER A 162 -27.28 12.82 10.66
N SER A 163 -28.24 12.14 11.29
CA SER A 163 -29.33 12.77 12.03
C SER A 163 -29.07 12.62 13.53
N SER A 164 -28.86 13.75 14.23
CA SER A 164 -28.72 13.77 15.68
C SER A 164 -29.97 14.38 16.31
N ARG A 165 -30.37 13.89 17.49
CA ARG A 165 -31.52 14.40 18.23
C ARG A 165 -31.03 15.29 19.37
N GLY A 166 -31.40 16.56 19.34
CA GLY A 166 -31.04 17.52 20.39
C GLY A 166 -31.73 17.24 21.72
N PRO A 167 -31.31 17.92 22.81
CA PRO A 167 -31.86 17.73 24.16
C PRO A 167 -33.38 17.92 24.27
N TYR A 168 -33.98 18.68 23.34
CA TYR A 168 -35.41 18.97 23.28
C TYR A 168 -36.15 18.19 22.17
N GLY A 169 -35.57 17.11 21.65
CA GLY A 169 -36.23 16.22 20.67
C GLY A 169 -36.21 16.69 19.22
N GLN A 170 -35.62 17.85 18.92
CA GLN A 170 -35.41 18.34 17.56
C GLN A 170 -34.39 17.50 16.80
N VAL A 171 -34.67 17.13 15.55
CA VAL A 171 -33.74 16.39 14.69
C VAL A 171 -32.90 17.40 13.89
N TYR A 172 -31.59 17.32 14.05
CA TYR A 172 -30.62 18.08 13.27
C TYR A 172 -29.92 17.15 12.29
N ASN A 173 -29.93 17.52 11.01
CA ASN A 173 -29.20 16.80 9.98
C ASN A 173 -27.87 17.49 9.73
N ASN A 174 -26.76 16.78 9.94
CA ASN A 174 -25.42 17.25 9.59
C ASN A 174 -24.92 16.46 8.38
N THR A 175 -24.57 17.17 7.31
CA THR A 175 -24.02 16.54 6.09
C THR A 175 -22.53 16.83 6.02
N GLU A 176 -21.72 15.77 6.04
CA GLU A 176 -20.27 15.84 5.91
C GLU A 176 -19.83 15.13 4.64
N TYR A 177 -18.88 15.70 3.91
CA TYR A 177 -18.32 15.06 2.73
C TYR A 177 -17.17 14.14 3.15
N ARG A 178 -17.21 12.90 2.69
CA ARG A 178 -16.15 11.92 2.93
C ARG A 178 -15.60 11.40 1.63
N ASP A 179 -14.29 11.44 1.49
CA ASP A 179 -13.62 10.88 0.33
C ASP A 179 -13.56 9.35 0.45
N VAL A 180 -14.10 8.68 -0.55
CA VAL A 180 -14.05 7.24 -0.72
C VAL A 180 -13.06 6.99 -1.85
N THR A 181 -11.88 6.47 -1.49
CA THR A 181 -10.76 6.36 -2.42
C THR A 181 -10.30 4.92 -2.60
N ARG A 182 -9.70 4.64 -3.76
CA ARG A 182 -9.04 3.38 -4.05
C ARG A 182 -7.71 3.65 -4.73
N GLY A 183 -6.67 2.94 -4.34
CA GLY A 183 -5.34 3.21 -4.82
C GLY A 183 -4.29 2.33 -4.16
N PHE A 184 -3.05 2.57 -4.56
CA PHE A 184 -1.91 1.99 -3.89
C PHE A 184 -0.74 2.98 -3.86
N TYR A 185 -0.03 2.91 -2.75
CA TYR A 185 1.27 3.51 -2.54
C TYR A 185 2.31 2.41 -2.66
N VAL A 186 3.36 2.64 -3.46
CA VAL A 186 4.39 1.64 -3.68
C VAL A 186 5.76 2.28 -3.75
N THR A 187 6.75 1.58 -3.22
CA THR A 187 8.17 1.87 -3.40
C THR A 187 8.86 0.60 -3.88
N ALA A 188 9.59 0.69 -5.00
CA ALA A 188 10.29 -0.46 -5.57
C ALA A 188 11.79 -0.13 -5.76
N SER A 189 12.67 -1.04 -5.34
CA SER A 189 14.12 -0.94 -5.54
C SER A 189 14.67 -2.23 -6.16
N LEU A 190 15.73 -2.12 -6.96
CA LEU A 190 16.35 -3.25 -7.63
C LEU A 190 17.68 -3.63 -6.95
N SER A 191 17.92 -4.93 -6.85
CA SER A 191 19.20 -5.51 -6.44
C SER A 191 19.56 -6.58 -7.47
N GLY A 192 20.29 -6.17 -8.51
CA GLY A 192 20.50 -6.99 -9.70
C GLY A 192 19.19 -7.23 -10.45
N ASP A 193 18.73 -8.49 -10.45
CA ASP A 193 17.48 -8.93 -11.10
C ASP A 193 16.29 -9.08 -10.13
N ILE A 194 16.54 -8.88 -8.83
CA ILE A 194 15.52 -8.98 -7.79
C ILE A 194 14.96 -7.59 -7.52
N VAL A 195 13.64 -7.48 -7.51
CA VAL A 195 12.92 -6.29 -7.07
C VAL A 195 12.46 -6.48 -5.63
N HIS A 196 12.71 -5.47 -4.80
CA HIS A 196 12.13 -5.33 -3.47
C HIS A 196 10.98 -4.33 -3.56
N ILE A 197 9.79 -4.74 -3.12
CA ILE A 197 8.55 -3.98 -3.27
C ILE A 197 7.96 -3.79 -1.89
N ASP A 198 7.75 -2.53 -1.53
CA ASP A 198 6.95 -2.11 -0.39
C ASP A 198 5.65 -1.53 -0.93
N ILE A 199 4.51 -2.14 -0.61
CA ILE A 199 3.22 -1.75 -1.16
C ILE A 199 2.16 -1.68 -0.06
N SER A 200 1.46 -0.54 -0.08
CA SER A 200 0.28 -0.26 0.71
C SER A 200 -0.89 -0.04 -0.24
N SER A 201 -1.90 -0.90 -0.20
CA SER A 201 -3.13 -0.73 -0.98
C SER A 201 -4.26 -0.27 -0.07
N ASN A 202 -5.11 0.61 -0.58
CA ASN A 202 -6.34 1.04 0.09
C ASN A 202 -7.50 1.00 -0.91
N ARG A 203 -8.64 0.53 -0.45
CA ARG A 203 -9.89 0.47 -1.20
C ARG A 203 -11.05 0.75 -0.27
N ASP A 204 -11.64 1.91 -0.45
CA ASP A 204 -12.87 2.31 0.21
C ASP A 204 -14.03 2.08 -0.77
N ARG A 205 -15.13 1.49 -0.29
CA ARG A 205 -16.38 1.35 -1.04
C ARG A 205 -17.57 1.72 -0.17
N LEU A 206 -18.59 2.33 -0.77
CA LEU A 206 -19.87 2.51 -0.09
C LEU A 206 -20.51 1.14 0.16
N SER A 207 -20.91 0.90 1.40
CA SER A 207 -21.60 -0.33 1.77
C SER A 207 -22.96 -0.40 1.10
N GLN A 208 -23.25 -1.50 0.39
CA GLN A 208 -24.55 -1.71 -0.25
C GLN A 208 -25.62 -2.14 0.76
N THR A 209 -25.21 -2.72 1.88
CA THR A 209 -26.10 -3.26 2.92
C THR A 209 -26.51 -2.19 3.92
N GLN A 210 -25.66 -1.21 4.18
CA GLN A 210 -25.92 -0.16 5.16
C GLN A 210 -25.66 1.25 4.58
N PRO A 211 -26.72 2.04 4.34
CA PRO A 211 -26.59 3.40 3.84
C PRO A 211 -25.75 4.27 4.78
N GLY A 212 -24.78 5.01 4.22
CA GLY A 212 -23.90 5.89 4.98
C GLY A 212 -22.71 5.21 5.65
N VAL A 213 -22.49 3.91 5.42
CA VAL A 213 -21.30 3.19 5.85
C VAL A 213 -20.32 3.05 4.69
N ILE A 214 -19.03 3.17 4.97
CA ILE A 214 -17.94 2.95 4.02
C ILE A 214 -17.16 1.73 4.50
N ASP A 215 -17.10 0.70 3.66
CA ASP A 215 -16.25 -0.45 3.88
C ASP A 215 -14.83 -0.07 3.43
N ILE A 216 -13.87 -0.18 4.34
CA ILE A 216 -12.47 0.15 4.09
C ILE A 216 -11.69 -1.16 4.09
N GLN A 217 -10.93 -1.39 3.02
CA GLN A 217 -10.02 -2.51 2.90
C GLN A 217 -8.62 -1.97 2.63
N GLY A 218 -7.63 -2.54 3.29
CA GLY A 218 -6.24 -2.16 3.08
C GLY A 218 -5.29 -3.31 3.35
N ALA A 219 -4.13 -3.26 2.72
CA ALA A 219 -3.06 -4.23 2.93
C ALA A 219 -1.71 -3.55 2.80
N ASP A 220 -0.86 -3.77 3.81
CA ASP A 220 0.52 -3.26 3.89
C ASP A 220 1.47 -4.45 3.89
N THR A 221 2.33 -4.51 2.89
CA THR A 221 3.12 -5.71 2.62
C THR A 221 4.46 -5.37 2.01
N ARG A 222 5.46 -6.20 2.31
CA ARG A 222 6.78 -6.12 1.70
C ARG A 222 7.13 -7.46 1.09
N VAL A 223 7.35 -7.47 -0.22
CA VAL A 223 7.66 -8.68 -0.98
C VAL A 223 8.87 -8.48 -1.86
N SER A 224 9.52 -9.57 -2.22
CA SER A 224 10.60 -9.58 -3.20
C SER A 224 10.35 -10.67 -4.23
N GLY A 225 10.84 -10.43 -5.45
CA GLY A 225 10.73 -11.37 -6.55
C GLY A 225 11.53 -10.91 -7.76
N ARG A 226 11.36 -11.60 -8.88
CA ARG A 226 12.06 -11.24 -10.13
C ARG A 226 11.33 -10.11 -10.85
N VAL A 227 12.11 -9.23 -11.48
CA VAL A 227 11.58 -8.23 -12.41
C VAL A 227 10.84 -8.93 -13.57
N GLY A 228 9.71 -8.38 -14.00
CA GLY A 228 8.91 -8.90 -15.12
C GLY A 228 7.90 -9.99 -14.77
N GLU A 229 7.92 -10.51 -13.54
CA GLU A 229 7.02 -11.57 -13.09
C GLU A 229 5.91 -11.04 -12.17
N TRP A 230 4.74 -11.67 -12.22
CA TRP A 230 3.67 -11.42 -11.26
C TRP A 230 4.00 -12.10 -9.93
N ILE A 231 4.20 -11.30 -8.90
CA ILE A 231 4.47 -11.72 -7.54
C ILE A 231 3.17 -11.63 -6.74
N SER A 232 2.78 -12.73 -6.08
CA SER A 232 1.64 -12.73 -5.18
C SER A 232 2.01 -12.03 -3.88
N ILE A 233 1.25 -11.01 -3.51
CA ILE A 233 1.54 -10.16 -2.34
C ILE A 233 0.77 -10.66 -1.12
N GLY A 234 -0.44 -11.18 -1.36
CA GLY A 234 -1.32 -11.67 -0.33
C GLY A 234 -2.74 -11.85 -0.85
N GLY A 235 -3.56 -12.52 -0.06
CA GLY A 235 -4.99 -12.62 -0.31
C GLY A 235 -5.74 -12.88 0.98
N SER A 236 -7.00 -12.43 1.02
CA SER A 236 -7.92 -12.70 2.11
C SER A 236 -9.09 -13.51 1.58
N VAL A 237 -9.42 -14.59 2.28
CA VAL A 237 -10.59 -15.43 2.02
C VAL A 237 -11.53 -15.23 3.19
N GLU A 238 -12.66 -14.56 2.97
CA GLU A 238 -13.69 -14.39 4.00
C GLU A 238 -14.92 -15.24 3.63
N GLU A 239 -15.20 -16.24 4.47
CA GLU A 239 -16.38 -17.11 4.32
C GLU A 239 -17.43 -16.72 5.36
N SER A 240 -18.53 -16.14 4.89
CA SER A 240 -19.67 -15.77 5.71
C SER A 240 -20.80 -16.78 5.52
N GLN A 241 -21.17 -17.46 6.60
CA GLN A 241 -22.34 -18.34 6.66
C GLN A 241 -23.34 -17.74 7.64
N ALA A 242 -24.44 -17.21 7.12
CA ALA A 242 -25.54 -16.68 7.93
C ALA A 242 -26.64 -17.74 8.07
N ASP A 243 -26.75 -18.33 9.26
CA ASP A 243 -27.84 -19.25 9.64
C ASP A 243 -28.88 -18.51 10.48
N GLN A 244 -29.94 -18.02 9.85
CA GLN A 244 -31.03 -17.35 10.57
C GLN A 244 -32.13 -18.37 10.93
N ARG A 245 -32.22 -18.76 12.21
CA ARG A 245 -33.26 -19.66 12.74
C ARG A 245 -34.53 -18.86 13.09
N GLY A 246 -35.47 -18.78 12.14
CA GLY A 246 -36.85 -18.38 12.40
C GLY A 246 -37.79 -19.59 12.43
N ILE A 247 -38.84 -19.55 13.24
CA ILE A 247 -39.77 -20.67 13.52
C ILE A 247 -40.52 -21.18 12.26
N ALA A 248 -40.39 -20.53 11.10
CA ALA A 248 -41.07 -20.95 9.87
C ALA A 248 -40.26 -20.86 8.56
N ARG A 249 -39.00 -20.38 8.55
CA ARG A 249 -38.20 -20.25 7.31
C ARG A 249 -36.70 -20.40 7.58
N ARG A 250 -36.02 -21.29 6.82
CA ARG A 250 -34.56 -21.42 6.83
C ARG A 250 -33.98 -20.71 5.60
N TYR A 251 -33.36 -19.57 5.81
CA TYR A 251 -32.49 -18.93 4.82
C TYR A 251 -31.04 -19.24 5.20
N SER A 252 -30.30 -19.84 4.27
CA SER A 252 -28.85 -19.99 4.36
C SER A 252 -28.23 -19.18 3.22
N THR A 253 -27.54 -18.10 3.56
CA THR A 253 -26.72 -17.36 2.60
C THR A 253 -25.26 -17.74 2.87
N GLN A 254 -24.59 -18.20 1.82
CA GLN A 254 -23.14 -18.44 1.82
C GLN A 254 -22.51 -17.39 0.91
N GLY A 255 -21.73 -16.48 1.51
CA GLY A 255 -20.93 -15.50 0.80
C GLY A 255 -19.46 -15.83 0.95
N ARG A 256 -18.75 -15.99 -0.17
CA ARG A 256 -17.29 -16.08 -0.21
C ARG A 256 -16.74 -14.84 -0.89
N ASP A 257 -15.93 -14.08 -0.16
CA ASP A 257 -15.21 -12.93 -0.67
C ASP A 257 -13.71 -13.29 -0.72
N ASP A 258 -13.23 -13.60 -1.93
CA ASP A 258 -11.82 -13.89 -2.19
C ASP A 258 -11.16 -12.65 -2.80
N MET A 259 -10.24 -12.02 -2.07
CA MET A 259 -9.38 -10.96 -2.60
C MET A 259 -7.98 -11.50 -2.82
N THR A 260 -7.43 -11.33 -4.03
CA THR A 260 -6.04 -11.66 -4.33
C THR A 260 -5.33 -10.45 -4.89
N LEU A 261 -4.17 -10.12 -4.32
CA LEU A 261 -3.34 -9.00 -4.73
C LEU A 261 -2.04 -9.50 -5.35
N ARG A 262 -1.76 -9.05 -6.57
CA ARG A 262 -0.52 -9.37 -7.29
C ARG A 262 0.14 -8.10 -7.78
N VAL A 263 1.46 -8.07 -7.77
CA VAL A 263 2.24 -6.97 -8.32
C VAL A 263 3.23 -7.48 -9.34
N LYS A 264 3.46 -6.70 -10.38
CA LYS A 264 4.51 -6.91 -11.36
C LYS A 264 5.27 -5.60 -11.53
N VAL A 265 6.58 -5.69 -11.54
CA VAL A 265 7.46 -4.55 -11.79
C VAL A 265 8.25 -4.83 -13.04
N ASP A 266 8.06 -4.00 -14.06
CA ASP A 266 8.83 -4.05 -15.30
C ASP A 266 9.83 -2.88 -15.31
N VAL A 267 11.04 -3.12 -15.82
CA VAL A 267 12.01 -2.05 -16.10
C VAL A 267 11.68 -1.48 -17.48
N ILE A 268 11.50 -0.16 -17.55
CA ILE A 268 11.27 0.56 -18.80
C ILE A 268 12.50 1.42 -19.12
N ASP A 269 13.03 1.24 -20.32
CA ASP A 269 14.14 2.05 -20.88
C ASP A 269 13.63 3.43 -21.32
#